data_AF-A0A4S2A8T5-F1
#
_entry.id   AF-A0A4S2A8T5-F1
#
_cell.length_a   1.000
_cell.length_b   1.000
_cell.length_c   1.000
_cell.angle_alpha   90.00
_cell.angle_beta   90.00
_cell.angle_gamma   90.00
#
_symmetry.space_group_name_H-M   'P 1'
#
loop_
_entity.id
_entity.type
_entity.pdbx_description
1 polymer ?
#
loop_
_entity_poly.entity_id
_entity_poly.type
_entity_poly.pdbx_seq_one_letter_code
_entity_poly.pdbx_strand_id
1 'polypeptide(L)'
;MTIQDISRSREKKAVFAMVLEEACRQWCDGIDNSPERKDGEGFADFCYEIFEDKEKEYLEQILDLNGGRLPSLSSKQKEYER
;
A
#
# COMPACT_ATOMS: atom_id res chain seq x y z
N MET A 1 8.53 7.79 -5.16
CA MET A 1 8.53 6.34 -4.88
C MET A 1 8.29 5.60 -6.18
N THR A 2 8.92 4.45 -6.38
CA THR A 2 8.67 3.60 -7.55
C THR A 2 8.56 2.12 -7.16
N ILE A 3 8.04 1.30 -8.07
CA ILE A 3 8.04 -0.16 -7.88
C ILE A 3 9.46 -0.73 -7.69
N GLN A 4 10.49 -0.10 -8.28
CA GLN A 4 11.87 -0.53 -8.09
C GLN A 4 12.34 -0.29 -6.65
N ASP A 5 11.97 0.84 -6.05
CA ASP A 5 12.30 1.17 -4.65
C ASP A 5 11.65 0.16 -3.70
N ILE A 6 10.37 -0.15 -3.95
CA ILE A 6 9.61 -1.13 -3.16
C ILE A 6 10.22 -2.52 -3.32
N SER A 7 10.51 -2.95 -4.55
CA SER A 7 11.02 -4.29 -4.82
C SER A 7 12.42 -4.56 -4.25
N ARG A 8 13.18 -3.52 -3.89
CA ARG A 8 14.54 -3.64 -3.32
C ARG A 8 14.58 -3.53 -1.80
N SER A 9 13.53 -3.02 -1.16
CA SER A 9 13.46 -2.90 0.31
C SER A 9 12.55 -3.95 0.94
N ARG A 10 13.06 -4.66 1.95
CA ARG A 10 12.26 -5.63 2.71
C ARG A 10 11.18 -4.96 3.55
N GLU A 11 11.47 -3.77 4.09
CA GLU A 11 10.53 -2.97 4.87
C GLU A 11 9.39 -2.47 3.99
N LYS A 12 9.72 -1.93 2.82
CA LYS A 12 8.73 -1.48 1.83
C LYS A 12 7.83 -2.61 1.36
N LYS A 13 8.39 -3.79 1.11
CA LYS A 13 7.59 -4.99 0.81
C LYS A 13 6.66 -5.39 1.94
N ALA A 14 7.09 -5.23 3.19
CA ALA A 14 6.28 -5.61 4.35
C ALA A 14 5.05 -4.71 4.49
N VAL A 15 5.16 -3.41 4.18
CA VAL A 15 4.06 -2.45 4.27
C VAL A 15 3.25 -2.31 2.97
N PHE A 16 3.71 -2.87 1.85
CA PHE A 16 3.13 -2.64 0.53
C PHE A 16 1.62 -2.91 0.46
N ALA A 17 1.16 -4.03 1.04
CA ALA A 17 -0.26 -4.37 1.04
C ALA A 17 -1.11 -3.33 1.79
N MET A 18 -0.64 -2.89 2.96
CA MET A 18 -1.35 -1.89 3.78
C MET A 18 -1.43 -0.55 3.05
N VAL A 19 -0.34 -0.11 2.42
CA VAL A 19 -0.33 1.11 1.63
C VAL A 19 -1.27 1.01 0.43
N LEU A 20 -1.25 -0.12 -0.29
CA LEU A 20 -2.09 -0.31 -1.48
C LEU A 20 -3.58 -0.26 -1.13
N GLU A 21 -3.98 -0.90 -0.02
CA GLU A 21 -5.35 -0.86 0.49
C GLU A 21 -5.75 0.55 0.91
N GLU A 22 -4.86 1.27 1.60
CA GLU A 22 -5.10 2.67 2.01
C GLU A 22 -5.24 3.60 0.81
N ALA A 23 -4.36 3.46 -0.18
CA ALA A 23 -4.45 4.22 -1.43
C ALA A 23 -5.76 3.93 -2.15
N CYS A 24 -6.16 2.66 -2.24
CA CYS A 24 -7.43 2.28 -2.87
C CYS A 24 -8.62 2.91 -2.13
N ARG A 25 -8.65 2.83 -0.80
CA ARG A 25 -9.70 3.43 0.03
C ARG A 25 -9.81 4.93 -0.20
N GLN A 26 -8.71 5.67 -0.06
CA GLN A 26 -8.70 7.12 -0.26
C GLN A 26 -9.05 7.53 -1.70
N TRP A 27 -8.61 6.74 -2.68
CA TRP A 27 -8.97 6.96 -4.08
C TRP A 27 -10.48 6.86 -4.27
N CYS A 28 -11.08 5.77 -3.78
CA CYS A 28 -12.51 5.50 -3.84
C CYS A 28 -13.34 6.53 -3.06
N ASP A 29 -12.90 6.95 -1.87
CA ASP A 29 -13.58 7.97 -1.07
C ASP A 29 -13.67 9.32 -1.80
N GLY A 30 -12.75 9.58 -2.75
CA GLY A 30 -12.76 10.78 -3.57
C GLY A 30 -13.63 10.72 -4.83
N ILE A 31 -14.21 9.56 -5.18
CA ILE A 31 -14.94 9.36 -6.45
C ILE A 31 -16.17 10.27 -6.56
N ASP A 32 -16.87 10.54 -5.46
CA ASP A 32 -18.05 11.41 -5.50
C ASP A 32 -17.70 12.86 -5.88
N ASN A 33 -16.48 13.29 -5.54
CA ASN A 33 -15.96 14.62 -5.87
C ASN A 33 -15.23 14.67 -7.22
N SER A 34 -14.65 13.54 -7.62
CA SER A 34 -13.87 13.34 -8.84
C SER A 34 -14.29 12.05 -9.54
N PRO A 35 -15.45 12.03 -10.24
CA PRO A 35 -15.99 10.81 -10.84
C PRO A 35 -15.08 10.16 -11.89
N GLU A 36 -14.19 10.94 -12.50
CA GLU A 36 -13.15 10.48 -13.42
C GLU A 36 -12.30 9.38 -12.78
N ARG A 37 -12.04 9.42 -11.47
CA ARG A 37 -11.28 8.40 -10.73
C ARG A 37 -11.78 6.96 -10.91
N LYS A 38 -13.03 6.77 -11.36
CA LYS A 38 -13.57 5.45 -11.71
C LYS A 38 -12.85 4.78 -12.88
N ASP A 39 -12.19 5.55 -13.75
CA ASP A 39 -11.38 5.01 -14.85
C ASP A 39 -10.04 4.42 -14.37
N GLY A 40 -9.58 4.83 -13.18
CA GLY A 40 -8.32 4.41 -12.57
C GLY A 40 -7.08 5.11 -13.11
N GLU A 41 -7.23 6.07 -14.04
CA GLU A 41 -6.11 6.87 -14.54
C GLU A 41 -5.52 7.73 -13.40
N GLY A 42 -4.20 7.67 -13.23
CA GLY A 42 -3.50 8.36 -12.14
C GLY A 42 -3.47 7.64 -10.79
N PHE A 43 -4.19 6.50 -10.64
CA PHE A 43 -4.18 5.76 -9.37
C PHE A 43 -2.79 5.26 -8.98
N ALA A 44 -1.97 4.83 -9.94
CA ALA A 44 -0.61 4.35 -9.67
C ALA A 44 0.27 5.45 -9.05
N ASP A 45 0.21 6.66 -9.60
CA ASP A 45 0.97 7.81 -9.08
C ASP A 45 0.47 8.20 -7.69
N PHE A 46 -0.86 8.27 -7.52
CA PHE A 46 -1.47 8.49 -6.21
C PHE A 46 -1.05 7.42 -5.18
N CYS A 47 -1.01 6.15 -5.56
CA CYS A 47 -0.55 5.08 -4.66
C CYS A 47 0.91 5.28 -4.22
N TYR A 48 1.77 5.80 -5.10
CA TYR A 48 3.15 6.12 -4.73
C TYR A 48 3.24 7.34 -3.80
N GLU A 49 2.38 8.34 -3.95
CA GLU A 49 2.26 9.46 -3.01
C GLU A 49 1.82 8.97 -1.62
N ILE A 50 0.79 8.12 -1.57
CA ILE A 50 0.35 7.50 -0.31
C ILE A 50 1.45 6.64 0.31
N PHE A 51 2.26 5.98 -0.51
CA PHE A 51 3.41 5.24 -0.01
C PHE A 51 4.40 6.16 0.72
N GLU A 52 4.73 7.31 0.14
CA GLU A 52 5.65 8.27 0.77
C GLU A 52 5.10 8.83 2.08
N ASP A 53 3.79 9.05 2.16
CA ASP A 53 3.12 9.54 3.38
C ASP A 53 3.02 8.46 4.48
N LYS A 54 2.66 7.22 4.10
CA LYS A 54 2.26 6.17 5.05
C LYS A 54 3.31 5.11 5.37
N GLU A 55 4.38 5.01 4.57
CA GLU A 55 5.40 3.96 4.73
C GLU A 55 5.88 3.85 6.17
N LYS A 56 6.28 4.98 6.77
CA LYS A 56 6.86 5.00 8.11
C LYS A 56 5.85 4.59 9.17
N GLU A 57 4.63 5.14 9.10
CA GLU A 57 3.54 4.87 10.04
C GLU A 57 3.20 3.37 10.06
N TYR A 58 3.04 2.75 8.88
CA TYR A 58 2.72 1.33 8.79
C TYR A 58 3.90 0.42 9.13
N LEU A 59 5.13 0.86 8.88
CA LEU A 59 6.31 0.10 9.30
C LEU A 59 6.39 0.03 10.82
N GLU A 60 6.18 1.14 11.52
CA GLU A 60 6.12 1.20 12.98
C GLU A 60 5.02 0.28 13.52
N GLN A 61 3.81 0.35 12.96
CA GLN A 61 2.70 -0.54 13.34
C GLN A 61 3.05 -2.03 13.16
N ILE A 62 3.67 -2.40 12.03
CA ILE A 62 4.08 -3.78 11.77
C ILE A 62 5.12 -4.23 12.80
N LEU A 63 6.10 -3.39 13.12
CA LEU A 63 7.14 -3.73 14.09
C LEU A 63 6.56 -3.89 15.48
N ASP A 64 5.68 -2.99 15.91
CA ASP A 64 5.02 -3.04 17.22
C ASP A 64 4.21 -4.33 17.40
N LEU A 65 3.44 -4.73 16.37
CA LEU A 65 2.64 -5.96 16.39
C LEU A 65 3.47 -7.24 16.37
N ASN A 66 4.69 -7.19 15.82
CA ASN A 66 5.56 -8.35 15.63
C ASN A 66 6.77 -8.37 16.58
N GLY A 67 6.74 -7.60 17.67
CA GLY A 67 7.82 -7.58 18.66
C GLY A 67 9.16 -7.11 18.07
N GLY A 68 9.12 -6.08 17.22
CA GLY A 68 10.28 -5.46 16.58
C GLY A 68 10.83 -6.21 15.37
N ARG A 69 10.07 -7.14 14.78
CA ARG A 69 10.52 -7.94 13.62
C ARG A 69 9.62 -7.75 12.41
N LEU A 70 10.23 -7.72 11.23
CA LEU A 70 9.45 -7.73 9.99
C LEU A 70 8.79 -9.10 9.78
N PRO A 71 7.53 -9.12 9.28
CA PRO A 71 6.83 -10.35 8.97
C PRO A 71 7.59 -11.12 7.88
N SER A 72 7.44 -12.44 7.90
CA SER A 72 7.86 -13.27 6.79
C SER A 72 6.99 -12.93 5.59
N LEU A 73 7.60 -12.55 4.46
CA LEU A 73 6.92 -12.23 3.20
C LEU A 73 6.36 -13.48 2.50
N SER A 74 6.01 -14.53 3.25
CA SER A 74 5.45 -15.78 2.74
C SER A 74 4.10 -15.50 2.07
N SER A 75 4.03 -15.79 0.77
CA SER A 75 2.90 -15.64 -0.14
C SER A 75 1.58 -16.18 0.42
N LYS A 76 0.85 -15.37 1.19
CA LYS A 76 -0.60 -15.57 1.33
C LYS A 76 -1.28 -14.91 0.14
N GLN A 77 -1.10 -15.50 -1.04
CA GLN A 77 -2.10 -15.41 -2.11
C GLN A 77 -3.31 -16.23 -1.64
N LYS A 78 -4.15 -15.67 -0.76
CA LYS A 78 -5.46 -16.25 -0.48
C LYS A 78 -6.50 -15.43 -1.22
N GLU A 79 -7.09 -16.08 -2.21
CA GLU A 79 -8.50 -15.98 -2.59
C GLU A 79 -9.03 -14.56 -2.82
N TYR A 80 -8.71 -13.99 -3.98
CA TYR A 80 -9.61 -13.05 -4.64
C TYR A 80 -10.00 -13.61 -6.01
N GLU A 81 -10.57 -14.81 -6.02
CA GLU A 81 -11.44 -15.22 -7.13
C GLU A 81 -12.84 -14.67 -6.78
N ARG A 82 -13.28 -13.65 -7.52
CA ARG A 82 -14.68 -13.24 -7.59
C ARG A 82 -15.15 -13.42 -9.02
#